data_AF-A0A2T0SK24-F1
#
_entry.id   AF-A0A2T0SK24-F1
#
_cell.length_a   1.000
_cell.length_b   1.000
_cell.length_c   1.000
_cell.angle_alpha   90.00
_cell.angle_beta   90.00
_cell.angle_gamma   90.00
#
_symmetry.space_group_name_H-M   'P 1'
#
loop_
_entity.id
_entity.type
_entity.pdbx_description
1 polymer ?
#
loop_
_entity_poly.entity_id
_entity_poly.type
_entity_poly.pdbx_seq_one_letter_code
_entity_poly.pdbx_strand_id
1 'polypeptide(L)'
;MVGWLAVSVFRTVVLAVVALLAACTTADEGQFVGIEQVVVSSGAVAPGPDASTGSFRIDCGRNGERHLNADNAVISPGVRFGAHHTHEYVGNLSTDAFSTPESLAAAASTCADGDLSAYFWPVLRLTDVTGHDEHAEGGGVHGNTGEVLPPASVGVVFDGNPNSRVVPLPRFVRMITGNPSAATGGGLNANAKWGCSGFEGRTTMKYPRCPAGSKVVRTFDFPSCWDGRNVDSASHRDHVAFATADGVCPARTFPVPELHLVVTYDVPAGRPFAVDSFPDEHRDPMTDHAMFVNAFPVALMAQVTACLNEGRACG
;
A
#
# COMPACT_ATOMS: atom_id res chain seq x y z
N MET A 1 42.53 -27.56 74.09
CA MET A 1 42.18 -28.23 72.82
C MET A 1 40.78 -27.76 72.44
N VAL A 2 40.70 -26.89 71.43
CA VAL A 2 39.44 -26.29 70.98
C VAL A 2 38.89 -27.19 69.87
N GLY A 3 37.73 -27.80 70.09
CA GLY A 3 37.00 -28.57 69.10
C GLY A 3 36.00 -27.68 68.35
N TRP A 4 36.17 -27.58 67.04
CA TRP A 4 35.21 -27.04 66.10
C TRP A 4 34.23 -28.15 65.68
N LEU A 5 32.95 -27.83 65.49
CA LEU A 5 32.11 -28.50 64.50
C LEU A 5 30.99 -27.57 64.01
N ALA A 6 30.90 -27.52 62.69
CA ALA A 6 30.18 -26.55 61.89
C ALA A 6 28.70 -26.91 61.70
N VAL A 7 27.85 -25.90 61.53
CA VAL A 7 26.50 -26.06 60.97
C VAL A 7 26.50 -25.48 59.56
N SER A 8 26.27 -26.36 58.59
CA SER A 8 26.22 -26.08 57.16
C SER A 8 24.83 -25.55 56.78
N VAL A 9 24.76 -24.38 56.15
CA VAL A 9 23.53 -23.82 55.58
C VAL A 9 23.48 -24.20 54.10
N PHE A 10 22.61 -25.16 53.76
CA PHE A 10 22.27 -25.47 52.37
C PHE A 10 21.43 -24.32 51.78
N ARG A 11 21.98 -23.62 50.79
CA ARG A 11 21.21 -22.72 49.90
C ARG A 11 20.84 -23.49 48.64
N THR A 12 19.57 -23.84 48.51
CA THR A 12 18.98 -24.38 47.28
C THR A 12 18.88 -23.26 46.26
N VAL A 13 19.64 -23.36 45.16
CA VAL A 13 19.50 -22.47 44.00
C VAL A 13 18.50 -23.13 43.05
N VAL A 14 17.31 -22.55 42.92
CA VAL A 14 16.31 -22.94 41.92
C VAL A 14 16.65 -22.19 40.64
N LEU A 15 17.18 -22.89 39.62
CA LEU A 15 17.26 -22.35 38.26
C LEU A 15 15.85 -22.36 37.65
N ALA A 16 15.26 -21.19 37.48
CA ALA A 16 14.09 -21.02 36.62
C ALA A 16 14.55 -20.99 35.16
N VAL A 17 14.29 -22.07 34.42
CA VAL A 17 14.43 -22.09 32.96
C VAL A 17 13.19 -21.40 32.39
N VAL A 18 13.34 -20.15 31.96
CA VAL A 18 12.33 -19.45 31.18
C VAL A 18 12.50 -19.89 29.73
N ALA A 19 11.58 -20.74 29.26
CA ALA A 19 11.48 -21.03 27.84
C ALA A 19 10.97 -19.77 27.13
N LEU A 20 11.82 -19.11 26.33
CA LEU A 20 11.36 -18.12 25.36
C LEU A 20 10.62 -18.87 24.26
N LEU A 21 9.29 -18.85 24.32
CA LEU A 21 8.46 -19.09 23.15
C LEU A 21 8.57 -17.85 22.28
N ALA A 22 9.16 -18.00 21.09
CA ALA A 22 9.01 -17.01 20.03
C ALA A 22 7.51 -16.86 19.74
N ALA A 23 6.93 -15.72 20.09
CA ALA A 23 5.58 -15.40 19.71
C ALA A 23 5.57 -15.19 18.19
N CYS A 24 5.05 -16.16 17.44
CA CYS A 24 4.53 -15.86 16.11
C CYS A 24 3.41 -14.83 16.33
N THR A 25 3.67 -13.58 15.98
CA THR A 25 2.67 -12.51 16.01
C THR A 25 1.68 -12.76 14.89
N THR A 26 0.68 -13.59 15.16
CA THR A 26 -0.54 -13.65 14.36
C THR A 26 -1.28 -12.33 14.55
N ALA A 27 -1.87 -11.80 13.48
CA ALA A 27 -2.80 -10.67 13.59
C ALA A 27 -3.88 -10.98 14.65
N ASP A 28 -4.21 -10.00 15.49
CA ASP A 28 -5.18 -10.15 16.58
C ASP A 28 -6.58 -10.41 16.00
N GLU A 29 -7.38 -11.25 16.65
CA GLU A 29 -8.77 -11.53 16.25
C GLU A 29 -9.60 -10.22 16.14
N GLY A 30 -9.24 -9.21 16.94
CA GLY A 30 -9.81 -7.87 16.88
C GLY A 30 -9.56 -7.08 15.59
N GLN A 31 -8.56 -7.47 14.79
CA GLN A 31 -8.19 -6.83 13.53
C GLN A 31 -8.99 -7.34 12.32
N PHE A 32 -9.84 -8.36 12.51
CA PHE A 32 -10.68 -8.90 11.44
C PHE A 32 -12.16 -8.51 11.61
N VAL A 33 -12.87 -8.37 10.49
CA VAL A 33 -14.31 -8.11 10.46
C VAL A 33 -14.97 -8.88 9.32
N GLY A 34 -16.17 -9.42 9.56
CA GLY A 34 -16.97 -9.98 8.47
C GLY A 34 -17.41 -8.85 7.53
N ILE A 35 -17.21 -8.99 6.22
CA ILE A 35 -17.60 -7.93 5.27
C ILE A 35 -19.10 -7.62 5.33
N GLU A 36 -19.91 -8.56 5.82
CA GLU A 36 -21.36 -8.42 6.02
C GLU A 36 -21.74 -7.46 7.15
N GLN A 37 -20.78 -7.18 8.03
CA GLN A 37 -20.92 -6.28 9.16
C GLN A 37 -20.45 -4.86 8.81
N VAL A 38 -19.79 -4.68 7.66
CA VAL A 38 -19.32 -3.39 7.19
C VAL A 38 -20.47 -2.66 6.51
N VAL A 39 -20.73 -1.43 6.93
CA VAL A 39 -21.76 -0.59 6.35
C VAL A 39 -21.38 -0.20 4.92
N VAL A 40 -22.38 -0.10 4.05
CA VAL A 40 -22.17 0.40 2.69
C VAL A 40 -21.91 1.91 2.79
N SER A 41 -20.74 2.36 2.34
CA SER A 41 -20.48 3.76 2.04
C SER A 41 -21.09 4.07 0.66
N SER A 42 -22.11 4.91 0.63
CA SER A 42 -22.69 5.43 -0.61
C SER A 42 -22.42 6.92 -0.72
N GLY A 43 -21.82 7.35 -1.82
CA GLY A 43 -21.58 8.77 -2.07
C GLY A 43 -21.10 8.97 -3.49
N ALA A 44 -21.96 8.72 -4.47
CA ALA A 44 -21.70 9.22 -5.82
C ALA A 44 -22.00 10.72 -5.82
N VAL A 45 -20.98 11.52 -6.09
CA VAL A 45 -21.15 12.97 -6.28
C VAL A 45 -21.69 13.18 -7.68
N ALA A 46 -22.78 13.92 -7.80
CA ALA A 46 -23.29 14.30 -9.11
C ALA A 46 -22.28 15.24 -9.79
N PRO A 47 -21.80 14.92 -11.01
CA PRO A 47 -20.86 15.78 -11.70
C PRO A 47 -21.45 17.17 -11.97
N GLY A 48 -20.64 18.21 -11.75
CA GLY A 48 -20.95 19.58 -12.14
C GLY A 48 -20.83 19.82 -13.64
N PRO A 49 -21.24 21.02 -14.13
CA PRO A 49 -21.22 21.35 -15.56
C PRO A 49 -19.81 21.38 -16.17
N ASP A 50 -18.78 21.65 -15.37
CA ASP A 50 -17.38 21.74 -15.80
C ASP A 50 -16.58 20.47 -15.46
N ALA A 51 -17.25 19.39 -15.05
CA ALA A 51 -16.62 18.16 -14.60
C ALA A 51 -15.78 17.49 -15.70
N SER A 52 -14.65 16.93 -15.28
CA SER A 52 -13.92 15.92 -16.02
C SER A 52 -14.49 14.56 -15.63
N THR A 53 -15.36 14.00 -16.48
CA THR A 53 -16.13 12.77 -16.15
C THR A 53 -15.56 11.51 -16.78
N GLY A 54 -14.45 11.62 -17.51
CA GLY A 54 -13.83 10.47 -18.17
C GLY A 54 -13.03 9.61 -17.20
N SER A 55 -12.64 8.44 -17.69
CA SER A 55 -11.78 7.49 -17.00
C SER A 55 -10.73 6.93 -17.97
N PHE A 56 -9.56 6.59 -17.44
CA PHE A 56 -8.47 6.00 -18.21
C PHE A 56 -7.92 4.79 -17.46
N ARG A 57 -8.04 3.61 -18.04
CA ARG A 57 -7.51 2.37 -17.44
C ARG A 57 -6.16 2.01 -18.06
N ILE A 58 -5.26 1.45 -17.26
CA ILE A 58 -4.00 0.89 -17.77
C ILE A 58 -3.90 -0.56 -17.33
N ASP A 59 -3.61 -1.44 -18.29
CA ASP A 59 -3.25 -2.82 -17.99
C ASP A 59 -1.75 -2.90 -17.71
N CYS A 60 -1.39 -3.16 -16.45
CA CYS A 60 -0.02 -3.39 -16.00
C CYS A 60 0.24 -4.84 -15.57
N GLY A 61 -0.68 -5.74 -15.88
CA GLY A 61 -0.64 -7.11 -15.38
C GLY A 61 -0.89 -7.19 -13.87
N ARG A 62 -0.24 -8.14 -13.20
CA ARG A 62 -0.50 -8.48 -11.79
C ARG A 62 0.78 -8.86 -11.02
N ASN A 63 1.91 -8.27 -11.41
CA ASN A 63 3.24 -8.61 -10.92
C ASN A 63 3.64 -10.08 -11.20
N GLY A 64 3.52 -10.54 -12.45
CA GLY A 64 3.91 -11.90 -12.84
C GLY A 64 5.43 -12.13 -12.81
N GLU A 65 6.17 -11.04 -12.93
CA GLU A 65 7.61 -10.89 -12.95
C GLU A 65 8.21 -10.96 -11.54
N ARG A 66 7.33 -10.90 -10.52
CA ARG A 66 7.69 -10.97 -9.10
C ARG A 66 8.74 -9.94 -8.72
N HIS A 67 8.53 -8.71 -9.17
CA HIS A 67 9.29 -7.58 -8.67
C HIS A 67 8.90 -7.36 -7.20
N LEU A 68 9.81 -7.75 -6.30
CA LEU A 68 9.69 -7.68 -4.86
C LEU A 68 11.00 -7.14 -4.28
N ASN A 69 10.93 -6.14 -3.41
CA ASN A 69 12.08 -5.66 -2.64
C ASN A 69 11.58 -4.95 -1.37
N ALA A 70 12.47 -4.67 -0.43
CA ALA A 70 12.15 -3.92 0.80
C ALA A 70 12.62 -2.47 0.73
N ASP A 71 12.81 -1.95 -0.47
CA ASP A 71 13.27 -0.58 -0.69
C ASP A 71 12.09 0.40 -0.67
N ASN A 72 12.40 1.68 -0.46
CA ASN A 72 11.40 2.74 -0.53
C ASN A 72 11.92 3.91 -1.37
N ALA A 73 11.62 3.88 -2.67
CA ALA A 73 12.06 4.88 -3.65
C ALA A 73 11.41 6.28 -3.46
N VAL A 74 10.45 6.40 -2.54
CA VAL A 74 9.75 7.67 -2.25
C VAL A 74 10.21 8.26 -0.92
N ILE A 75 10.08 7.52 0.19
CA ILE A 75 10.36 8.03 1.54
C ILE A 75 11.85 7.95 1.91
N SER A 76 12.53 6.89 1.46
CA SER A 76 13.93 6.61 1.85
C SER A 76 14.83 6.36 0.62
N PRO A 77 14.84 7.27 -0.37
CA PRO A 77 15.67 7.08 -1.56
C PRO A 77 17.16 6.98 -1.19
N GLY A 78 17.87 6.06 -1.83
CA GLY A 78 19.27 5.73 -1.61
C GLY A 78 19.54 4.73 -0.48
N VAL A 79 18.50 4.28 0.25
CA VAL A 79 18.63 3.36 1.39
C VAL A 79 18.07 2.00 1.02
N ARG A 80 18.97 1.00 0.88
CA ARG A 80 18.54 -0.40 0.71
C ARG A 80 17.78 -0.88 1.93
N PHE A 81 16.73 -1.64 1.69
CA PHE A 81 15.84 -2.19 2.70
C PHE A 81 15.18 -1.12 3.58
N GLY A 82 15.16 0.15 3.15
CA GLY A 82 14.70 1.29 3.93
C GLY A 82 13.19 1.33 4.21
N ALA A 83 12.41 0.40 3.66
CA ALA A 83 11.02 0.19 4.05
C ALA A 83 10.89 -0.69 5.30
N HIS A 84 11.87 -1.56 5.58
CA HIS A 84 11.79 -2.64 6.55
C HIS A 84 10.65 -3.66 6.33
N HIS A 85 9.95 -3.58 5.21
CA HIS A 85 8.90 -4.53 4.83
C HIS A 85 8.89 -4.67 3.31
N THR A 86 8.36 -5.78 2.78
CA THR A 86 8.46 -6.05 1.34
C THR A 86 7.33 -5.34 0.59
N HIS A 87 7.69 -4.61 -0.46
CA HIS A 87 6.77 -4.09 -1.46
C HIS A 87 6.69 -5.01 -2.67
N GLU A 88 5.55 -4.98 -3.33
CA GLU A 88 5.34 -5.55 -4.65
C GLU A 88 4.90 -4.48 -5.65
N TYR A 89 5.18 -4.70 -6.93
CA TYR A 89 5.15 -3.67 -7.96
C TYR A 89 4.37 -4.11 -9.21
N VAL A 90 3.71 -3.16 -9.87
CA VAL A 90 3.44 -3.23 -11.31
C VAL A 90 4.00 -1.98 -12.01
N GLY A 91 4.18 -2.09 -13.33
CA GLY A 91 4.77 -1.06 -14.17
C GLY A 91 6.28 -1.17 -14.20
N ASN A 92 6.98 -0.16 -13.72
CA ASN A 92 8.42 -0.03 -13.84
C ASN A 92 9.20 -1.20 -13.22
N LEU A 93 9.97 -1.91 -14.06
CA LEU A 93 10.70 -3.12 -13.69
C LEU A 93 12.07 -2.85 -13.03
N SER A 94 12.51 -1.59 -12.92
CA SER A 94 13.80 -1.25 -12.30
C SER A 94 13.65 -0.51 -10.96
N THR A 95 12.44 -0.37 -10.43
CA THR A 95 12.20 0.46 -9.23
C THR A 95 12.82 -0.16 -7.98
N ASP A 96 13.94 0.39 -7.53
CA ASP A 96 14.61 0.03 -6.28
C ASP A 96 15.01 1.29 -5.47
N ALA A 97 15.76 1.09 -4.37
CA ALA A 97 16.25 2.18 -3.52
C ALA A 97 17.03 3.26 -4.28
N PHE A 98 17.67 2.96 -5.40
CA PHE A 98 18.52 3.88 -6.15
C PHE A 98 17.86 4.43 -7.42
N SER A 99 16.55 4.22 -7.56
CA SER A 99 15.78 4.75 -8.68
C SER A 99 15.93 6.27 -8.81
N THR A 100 16.25 6.70 -10.02
CA THR A 100 16.33 8.10 -10.45
C THR A 100 15.28 8.35 -11.53
N PRO A 101 14.90 9.62 -11.79
CA PRO A 101 14.09 9.95 -12.96
C PRO A 101 14.63 9.34 -14.26
N GLU A 102 15.95 9.35 -14.43
CA GLU A 102 16.64 8.82 -15.61
C GLU A 102 16.56 7.30 -15.68
N SER A 103 16.79 6.59 -14.57
CA SER A 103 16.70 5.13 -14.56
C SER A 103 15.26 4.65 -14.79
N LEU A 104 14.28 5.30 -14.15
CA LEU A 104 12.87 4.98 -14.34
C LEU A 104 12.41 5.23 -15.79
N ALA A 105 12.86 6.33 -16.40
CA ALA A 105 12.53 6.66 -17.79
C ALA A 105 13.18 5.74 -18.83
N ALA A 106 14.25 5.03 -18.47
CA ALA A 106 14.97 4.10 -19.35
C ALA A 106 14.58 2.63 -19.13
N ALA A 107 13.78 2.34 -18.11
CA ALA A 107 13.41 0.99 -17.71
C ALA A 107 12.38 0.36 -18.66
N ALA A 108 12.34 -0.98 -18.65
CA ALA A 108 11.19 -1.72 -19.13
C ALA A 108 10.01 -1.57 -18.13
N SER A 109 8.80 -1.80 -18.62
CA SER A 109 7.57 -1.73 -17.83
C SER A 109 6.64 -2.90 -18.16
N THR A 110 5.85 -3.34 -17.18
CA THR A 110 4.75 -4.28 -17.39
C THR A 110 3.48 -3.61 -17.91
N CYS A 111 3.41 -2.27 -17.88
CA CYS A 111 2.25 -1.52 -18.36
C CYS A 111 2.16 -1.46 -19.89
N ALA A 112 0.93 -1.59 -20.39
CA ALA A 112 0.58 -1.29 -21.77
C ALA A 112 0.79 0.19 -22.10
N ASP A 113 0.69 0.53 -23.39
CA ASP A 113 0.72 1.90 -23.93
C ASP A 113 1.99 2.73 -23.63
N GLY A 114 3.03 2.08 -23.09
CA GLY A 114 4.31 2.70 -22.79
C GLY A 114 4.33 3.52 -21.50
N ASP A 115 3.41 3.25 -20.56
CA ASP A 115 3.53 3.79 -19.21
C ASP A 115 4.76 3.18 -18.50
N LEU A 116 5.64 4.04 -18.00
CA LEU A 116 6.87 3.67 -17.31
C LEU A 116 6.78 3.87 -15.80
N SER A 117 5.60 4.20 -15.26
CA SER A 117 5.39 4.52 -13.86
C SER A 117 5.57 3.33 -12.93
N ALA A 118 5.87 3.62 -11.67
CA ALA A 118 5.93 2.62 -10.62
C ALA A 118 4.69 2.71 -9.73
N TYR A 119 3.98 1.59 -9.57
CA TYR A 119 2.86 1.43 -8.64
C TYR A 119 3.21 0.33 -7.66
N PHE A 120 3.23 0.63 -6.36
CA PHE A 120 3.68 -0.35 -5.39
C PHE A 120 3.03 -0.19 -4.02
N TRP A 121 2.93 -1.31 -3.32
CA TRP A 121 2.23 -1.47 -2.06
C TRP A 121 2.87 -2.63 -1.26
N PRO A 122 2.69 -2.70 0.07
CA PRO A 122 3.26 -3.79 0.86
C PRO A 122 2.60 -5.12 0.52
N VAL A 123 3.36 -6.20 0.54
CA VAL A 123 2.84 -7.53 0.20
C VAL A 123 1.77 -8.01 1.18
N LEU A 124 0.88 -8.87 0.70
CA LEU A 124 -0.02 -9.65 1.56
C LEU A 124 0.59 -11.03 1.80
N ARG A 125 0.62 -11.50 3.05
CA ARG A 125 1.12 -12.86 3.36
C ARG A 125 0.07 -13.74 3.99
N LEU A 126 0.15 -15.04 3.69
CA LEU A 126 -0.44 -16.08 4.53
C LEU A 126 0.51 -16.35 5.70
N THR A 127 0.03 -16.18 6.93
CA THR A 127 0.91 -16.11 8.12
C THR A 127 1.09 -17.45 8.83
N ASP A 128 0.36 -18.47 8.39
CA ASP A 128 0.40 -19.85 8.88
C ASP A 128 1.34 -20.77 8.06
N VAL A 129 2.19 -20.20 7.20
CA VAL A 129 3.24 -20.91 6.46
C VAL A 129 4.56 -20.18 6.57
N THR A 130 5.66 -20.93 6.51
CA THR A 130 6.98 -20.35 6.29
C THR A 130 7.11 -19.78 4.87
N GLY A 131 7.55 -18.53 4.77
CA GLY A 131 7.85 -17.87 3.51
C GLY A 131 9.29 -18.09 3.04
N HIS A 132 9.53 -17.83 1.75
CA HIS A 132 10.85 -17.92 1.11
C HIS A 132 11.90 -16.93 1.66
N ASP A 133 11.44 -15.86 2.31
CA ASP A 133 12.20 -14.72 2.81
C ASP A 133 12.18 -14.64 4.35
N GLU A 134 11.94 -15.76 5.03
CA GLU A 134 11.93 -15.87 6.51
C GLU A 134 13.24 -15.39 7.17
N HIS A 135 14.36 -15.41 6.44
CA HIS A 135 15.66 -14.99 6.94
C HIS A 135 16.25 -13.79 6.16
N ALA A 136 15.40 -13.05 5.44
CA ALA A 136 15.81 -11.91 4.63
C ALA A 136 15.32 -10.58 5.20
N GLU A 137 16.04 -9.51 4.85
CA GLU A 137 15.64 -8.13 5.07
C GLU A 137 14.31 -7.84 4.37
N GLY A 138 13.40 -7.16 5.08
CA GLY A 138 12.02 -6.90 4.62
C GLY A 138 11.04 -8.06 4.83
N GLY A 139 11.55 -9.27 5.07
CA GLY A 139 10.78 -10.44 5.47
C GLY A 139 10.94 -10.73 6.97
N GLY A 140 11.32 -11.95 7.31
CA GLY A 140 11.31 -12.41 8.70
C GLY A 140 12.30 -11.70 9.63
N VAL A 141 13.38 -11.08 9.12
CA VAL A 141 14.29 -10.24 9.93
C VAL A 141 13.56 -9.05 10.55
N HIS A 142 12.55 -8.52 9.86
CA HIS A 142 11.68 -7.44 10.36
C HIS A 142 10.33 -7.94 10.89
N GLY A 143 10.23 -9.22 11.24
CA GLY A 143 9.00 -9.80 11.79
C GLY A 143 7.89 -10.07 10.76
N ASN A 144 8.18 -9.88 9.47
CA ASN A 144 7.24 -10.19 8.39
C ASN A 144 7.41 -11.65 7.95
N THR A 145 6.79 -12.56 8.71
CA THR A 145 6.76 -14.00 8.39
C THR A 145 5.48 -14.36 7.63
N GLY A 146 5.55 -15.42 6.84
CA GLY A 146 4.45 -15.85 5.99
C GLY A 146 4.85 -15.99 4.53
N GLU A 147 4.07 -16.75 3.78
CA GLU A 147 4.19 -16.85 2.33
C GLU A 147 3.58 -15.61 1.66
N VAL A 148 4.37 -14.92 0.82
CA VAL A 148 3.89 -13.79 0.00
C VAL A 148 2.89 -14.26 -1.05
N LEU A 149 1.65 -13.80 -0.95
CA LEU A 149 0.61 -14.07 -1.92
C LEU A 149 0.79 -13.23 -3.20
N PRO A 150 0.75 -13.83 -4.40
CA PRO A 150 0.61 -13.06 -5.63
C PRO A 150 -0.78 -12.39 -5.72
N PRO A 151 -0.88 -11.18 -6.29
CA PRO A 151 -2.16 -10.61 -6.67
C PRO A 151 -2.93 -11.50 -7.65
N ALA A 152 -4.23 -11.61 -7.43
CA ALA A 152 -5.16 -12.19 -8.38
C ALA A 152 -5.42 -11.23 -9.55
N SER A 153 -5.55 -9.93 -9.26
CA SER A 153 -5.67 -8.87 -10.27
C SER A 153 -5.16 -7.53 -9.73
N VAL A 154 -4.71 -6.66 -10.63
CA VAL A 154 -4.41 -5.26 -10.34
C VAL A 154 -5.18 -4.39 -11.33
N GLY A 155 -5.83 -3.35 -10.84
CA GLY A 155 -6.47 -2.32 -11.65
C GLY A 155 -5.80 -0.98 -11.41
N VAL A 156 -5.24 -0.39 -12.46
CA VAL A 156 -4.73 0.98 -12.48
C VAL A 156 -5.73 1.82 -13.25
N VAL A 157 -6.45 2.70 -12.57
CA VAL A 157 -7.48 3.56 -13.17
C VAL A 157 -7.20 5.00 -12.77
N PHE A 158 -7.28 5.90 -13.74
CA PHE A 158 -7.30 7.33 -13.51
C PHE A 158 -8.69 7.85 -13.79
N ASP A 159 -9.28 8.55 -12.84
CA ASP A 159 -10.55 9.23 -13.01
C ASP A 159 -10.37 10.75 -13.09
N GLY A 160 -11.34 11.43 -13.70
CA GLY A 160 -11.38 12.87 -13.74
C GLY A 160 -11.80 13.49 -12.39
N ASN A 161 -12.26 14.73 -12.43
CA ASN A 161 -12.70 15.46 -11.24
C ASN A 161 -14.16 15.90 -11.41
N PRO A 162 -15.03 15.69 -10.41
CA PRO A 162 -16.47 15.93 -10.56
C PRO A 162 -16.86 17.41 -10.58
N ASN A 163 -15.94 18.36 -10.36
CA ASN A 163 -16.22 19.80 -10.39
C ASN A 163 -15.55 20.56 -11.52
N SER A 164 -14.44 20.06 -12.05
CA SER A 164 -13.59 20.84 -12.96
C SER A 164 -12.71 19.96 -13.84
N ARG A 165 -12.09 20.57 -14.85
CA ARG A 165 -11.06 19.91 -15.66
C ARG A 165 -9.81 19.61 -14.84
N VAL A 166 -9.20 18.47 -15.11
CA VAL A 166 -7.91 18.09 -14.54
C VAL A 166 -6.75 18.59 -15.41
N VAL A 167 -5.62 18.92 -14.78
CA VAL A 167 -4.35 19.20 -15.47
C VAL A 167 -3.46 17.95 -15.48
N PRO A 168 -2.50 17.82 -16.42
CA PRO A 168 -1.60 16.66 -16.45
C PRO A 168 -0.80 16.51 -15.15
N LEU A 169 -0.62 15.27 -14.68
CA LEU A 169 0.34 14.99 -13.61
C LEU A 169 1.76 15.28 -14.13
N PRO A 170 2.58 16.04 -13.40
CA PRO A 170 3.95 16.29 -13.82
C PRO A 170 4.76 15.00 -13.71
N ARG A 171 5.67 14.81 -14.68
CA ARG A 171 6.53 13.63 -14.70
C ARG A 171 7.39 13.59 -13.44
N PHE A 172 7.50 12.41 -12.87
CA PHE A 172 8.19 12.05 -11.63
C PHE A 172 7.56 12.58 -10.34
N VAL A 173 6.29 13.02 -10.39
CA VAL A 173 5.54 13.22 -9.14
C VAL A 173 5.48 11.94 -8.33
N ARG A 174 5.76 12.06 -7.04
CA ARG A 174 5.71 10.97 -6.07
C ARG A 174 4.49 11.14 -5.20
N MET A 175 3.68 10.11 -5.04
CA MET A 175 2.51 10.18 -4.18
C MET A 175 2.49 9.00 -3.22
N ILE A 176 1.91 9.25 -2.04
CA ILE A 176 1.69 8.23 -1.01
C ILE A 176 0.23 8.32 -0.58
N THR A 177 -0.43 7.17 -0.47
CA THR A 177 -1.71 7.02 0.21
C THR A 177 -1.56 6.02 1.35
N GLY A 178 -2.29 6.23 2.45
CA GLY A 178 -2.10 5.48 3.70
C GLY A 178 -0.81 5.85 4.43
N ASN A 179 -0.52 5.14 5.51
CA ASN A 179 0.65 5.40 6.35
C ASN A 179 1.19 4.09 6.96
N PRO A 180 2.44 3.68 6.66
CA PRO A 180 3.03 2.48 7.22
C PRO A 180 3.21 2.54 8.75
N SER A 181 3.15 3.72 9.36
CA SER A 181 3.26 3.91 10.81
C SER A 181 1.94 4.36 11.47
N ALA A 182 0.81 3.99 10.89
CA ALA A 182 -0.49 4.49 11.32
C ALA A 182 -0.91 4.00 12.73
N ALA A 183 -0.61 2.77 13.11
CA ALA A 183 -1.08 2.21 14.37
C ALA A 183 -0.35 2.86 15.56
N THR A 184 0.97 3.00 15.49
CA THR A 184 1.74 3.72 16.53
C THR A 184 1.56 5.24 16.44
N GLY A 185 1.28 5.76 15.24
CA GLY A 185 1.04 7.18 14.96
C GLY A 185 -0.37 7.69 15.28
N GLY A 186 -1.21 6.91 15.97
CA GLY A 186 -2.56 7.31 16.38
C GLY A 186 -3.54 7.50 15.22
N GLY A 187 -3.35 6.75 14.12
CA GLY A 187 -4.19 6.80 12.92
C GLY A 187 -3.91 7.98 11.99
N LEU A 188 -2.85 8.76 12.24
CA LEU A 188 -2.50 9.88 11.38
C LEU A 188 -2.27 9.40 9.94
N ASN A 189 -2.96 10.01 8.97
CA ASN A 189 -2.89 9.67 7.55
C ASN A 189 -3.21 8.19 7.22
N ALA A 190 -3.85 7.45 8.14
CA ALA A 190 -4.42 6.16 7.83
C ALA A 190 -5.45 6.30 6.70
N ASN A 191 -5.35 5.44 5.69
CA ASN A 191 -6.30 5.41 4.56
C ASN A 191 -6.47 3.99 4.03
N ALA A 192 -6.33 2.99 4.90
CA ALA A 192 -6.53 1.60 4.54
C ALA A 192 -7.98 1.37 4.12
N LYS A 193 -8.18 0.82 2.90
CA LYS A 193 -9.51 0.48 2.38
C LYS A 193 -9.51 -0.98 1.95
N TRP A 194 -9.90 -1.83 2.89
CA TRP A 194 -10.09 -3.24 2.66
C TRP A 194 -11.55 -3.57 2.35
N GLY A 195 -11.77 -4.56 1.48
CA GLY A 195 -13.11 -5.04 1.13
C GLY A 195 -13.08 -6.45 0.55
N CYS A 196 -14.19 -6.85 -0.07
CA CYS A 196 -14.32 -8.13 -0.77
C CYS A 196 -14.97 -7.93 -2.14
N SER A 197 -14.54 -8.71 -3.14
CA SER A 197 -15.18 -8.66 -4.47
C SER A 197 -16.63 -9.15 -4.38
N GLY A 198 -17.55 -8.48 -5.08
CA GLY A 198 -18.99 -8.73 -4.98
C GLY A 198 -19.67 -8.07 -3.78
N PHE A 199 -18.91 -7.27 -3.00
CA PHE A 199 -19.38 -6.47 -1.87
C PHE A 199 -18.93 -5.01 -2.02
N GLU A 200 -18.99 -4.49 -3.25
CA GLU A 200 -18.60 -3.13 -3.58
C GLU A 200 -19.35 -2.10 -2.71
N GLY A 201 -18.66 -1.02 -2.35
CA GLY A 201 -19.17 -0.01 -1.41
C GLY A 201 -19.05 -0.40 0.06
N ARG A 202 -18.53 -1.59 0.41
CA ARG A 202 -18.18 -1.92 1.80
C ARG A 202 -16.67 -1.87 1.98
N THR A 203 -16.20 -0.80 2.62
CA THR A 203 -14.77 -0.59 2.90
C THR A 203 -14.51 -0.46 4.40
N THR A 204 -13.42 -1.04 4.88
CA THR A 204 -13.03 -1.05 6.29
C THR A 204 -11.51 -0.87 6.44
N MET A 205 -11.07 -0.39 7.61
CA MET A 205 -9.64 -0.36 8.00
C MET A 205 -9.20 -1.66 8.69
N LYS A 206 -10.08 -2.66 8.80
CA LYS A 206 -9.79 -3.99 9.35
C LYS A 206 -9.61 -5.02 8.23
N TYR A 207 -8.93 -6.12 8.51
CA TYR A 207 -8.90 -7.25 7.58
C TYR A 207 -10.30 -7.81 7.34
N PRO A 208 -10.75 -7.94 6.09
CA PRO A 208 -12.08 -8.41 5.78
C PRO A 208 -12.08 -9.95 5.74
N ARG A 209 -13.07 -10.56 6.39
CA ARG A 209 -13.41 -11.97 6.17
C ARG A 209 -14.37 -12.03 5.00
N CYS A 210 -13.86 -12.44 3.85
CA CYS A 210 -14.63 -12.55 2.62
C CYS A 210 -15.37 -13.90 2.51
N PRO A 211 -16.61 -13.91 1.99
CA PRO A 211 -17.31 -15.15 1.68
C PRO A 211 -16.58 -16.02 0.65
N ALA A 212 -16.90 -17.31 0.63
CA ALA A 212 -16.35 -18.23 -0.36
C ALA A 212 -16.66 -17.75 -1.79
N GLY A 213 -15.66 -17.76 -2.66
CA GLY A 213 -15.76 -17.26 -4.03
C GLY A 213 -15.49 -15.76 -4.19
N SER A 214 -15.42 -14.99 -3.10
CA SER A 214 -14.95 -13.61 -3.10
C SER A 214 -13.45 -13.53 -2.85
N LYS A 215 -12.82 -12.50 -3.42
CA LYS A 215 -11.41 -12.14 -3.21
C LYS A 215 -11.31 -11.05 -2.15
N VAL A 216 -10.21 -11.02 -1.42
CA VAL A 216 -9.84 -9.86 -0.60
C VAL A 216 -9.48 -8.72 -1.55
N VAL A 217 -9.97 -7.51 -1.28
CA VAL A 217 -9.74 -6.31 -2.08
C VAL A 217 -9.03 -5.26 -1.24
N ARG A 218 -8.00 -4.66 -1.80
CA ARG A 218 -7.32 -3.46 -1.29
C ARG A 218 -7.50 -2.35 -2.31
N THR A 219 -8.02 -1.22 -1.85
CA THR A 219 -8.21 -0.03 -2.69
C THR A 219 -7.30 1.09 -2.20
N PHE A 220 -6.50 1.62 -3.12
CA PHE A 220 -5.59 2.72 -2.86
C PHE A 220 -5.99 3.90 -3.73
N ASP A 221 -6.72 4.83 -3.13
CA ASP A 221 -7.06 6.09 -3.76
C ASP A 221 -5.98 7.10 -3.40
N PHE A 222 -5.40 7.76 -4.40
CA PHE A 222 -4.32 8.72 -4.23
C PHE A 222 -4.83 10.16 -4.18
N PRO A 223 -4.06 11.08 -3.56
CA PRO A 223 -4.31 12.51 -3.66
C PRO A 223 -4.49 12.98 -5.12
N SER A 224 -5.57 13.74 -5.38
CA SER A 224 -5.94 14.23 -6.72
C SER A 224 -5.85 15.75 -6.87
N CYS A 225 -5.18 16.43 -5.94
CA CYS A 225 -4.91 17.86 -5.99
C CYS A 225 -3.41 18.13 -5.87
N TRP A 226 -2.83 18.87 -6.79
CA TRP A 226 -1.38 19.15 -6.87
C TRP A 226 -1.08 20.63 -6.70
N ASP A 227 0.02 20.99 -6.02
CA ASP A 227 0.39 22.39 -5.74
C ASP A 227 0.84 23.21 -6.97
N GLY A 228 0.90 22.59 -8.15
CA GLY A 228 1.27 23.25 -9.40
C GLY A 228 2.77 23.43 -9.60
N ARG A 229 3.61 22.97 -8.66
CA ARG A 229 5.05 23.24 -8.67
C ARG A 229 5.94 22.03 -8.40
N ASN A 230 5.66 21.25 -7.35
CA ASN A 230 6.61 20.31 -6.79
C ASN A 230 6.26 18.86 -7.15
N VAL A 231 7.25 18.10 -7.60
CA VAL A 231 7.09 16.65 -7.86
C VAL A 231 7.35 15.79 -6.62
N ASP A 232 7.88 16.42 -5.56
CA ASP A 232 8.05 15.83 -4.24
C ASP A 232 8.16 16.96 -3.20
N SER A 233 8.01 16.64 -1.92
CA SER A 233 8.22 17.58 -0.81
C SER A 233 9.08 16.94 0.29
N ALA A 234 9.59 17.75 1.23
CA ALA A 234 10.39 17.22 2.34
C ALA A 234 9.62 16.20 3.22
N SER A 235 8.29 16.32 3.26
CA SER A 235 7.41 15.35 3.94
C SER A 235 6.93 14.22 3.03
N HIS A 236 7.26 14.28 1.73
CA HIS A 236 6.73 13.44 0.65
C HIS A 236 5.20 13.48 0.48
N ARG A 237 4.53 14.46 1.11
CA ARG A 237 3.06 14.57 1.13
C ARG A 237 2.56 15.98 0.83
N ASP A 238 3.22 17.03 1.32
CA ASP A 238 2.70 18.42 1.27
C ASP A 238 2.47 18.99 -0.14
N HIS A 239 3.07 18.40 -1.18
CA HIS A 239 2.91 18.86 -2.57
C HIS A 239 1.63 18.35 -3.24
N VAL A 240 0.93 17.40 -2.59
CA VAL A 240 -0.34 16.85 -3.06
C VAL A 240 -1.36 16.76 -1.92
N ALA A 241 -2.65 16.80 -2.25
CA ALA A 241 -3.72 16.70 -1.27
C ALA A 241 -4.90 15.91 -1.82
N PHE A 242 -5.66 15.27 -0.91
CA PHE A 242 -6.95 14.70 -1.27
C PHE A 242 -7.94 15.83 -1.56
N ALA A 243 -8.75 15.66 -2.60
CA ALA A 243 -9.94 16.47 -2.77
C ALA A 243 -10.94 16.20 -1.63
N THR A 244 -11.82 17.16 -1.39
CA THR A 244 -12.99 16.92 -0.53
C THR A 244 -13.90 15.85 -1.13
N ALA A 245 -14.86 15.34 -0.36
CA ALA A 245 -15.78 14.31 -0.82
C ALA A 245 -16.58 14.74 -2.07
N ASP A 246 -16.86 16.03 -2.23
CA ASP A 246 -17.51 16.62 -3.40
C ASP A 246 -16.53 16.94 -4.55
N GLY A 247 -15.23 16.64 -4.40
CA GLY A 247 -14.20 16.80 -5.42
C GLY A 247 -13.57 18.19 -5.50
N VAL A 248 -13.63 18.99 -4.43
CA VAL A 248 -13.02 20.33 -4.39
C VAL A 248 -11.58 20.22 -3.90
N CYS A 249 -10.67 20.81 -4.66
CA CYS A 249 -9.27 20.89 -4.28
C CYS A 249 -9.01 22.01 -3.25
N PRO A 250 -8.12 21.78 -2.26
CA PRO A 250 -7.71 22.83 -1.34
C PRO A 250 -7.17 24.07 -2.07
N ALA A 251 -7.24 25.23 -1.41
CA ALA A 251 -6.75 26.47 -2.00
C ALA A 251 -5.28 26.34 -2.46
N ARG A 252 -4.97 26.89 -3.64
CA ARG A 252 -3.65 26.85 -4.29
C ARG A 252 -3.19 25.46 -4.73
N THR A 253 -4.13 24.54 -4.93
CA THR A 253 -3.89 23.28 -5.62
C THR A 253 -4.79 23.17 -6.85
N PHE A 254 -4.39 22.34 -7.80
CA PHE A 254 -5.08 22.11 -9.06
C PHE A 254 -5.51 20.64 -9.14
N PRO A 255 -6.72 20.35 -9.64
CA PRO A 255 -7.15 18.98 -9.88
C PRO A 255 -6.22 18.31 -10.89
N VAL A 256 -5.77 17.11 -10.55
CA VAL A 256 -5.02 16.19 -11.41
C VAL A 256 -5.79 14.88 -11.52
N PRO A 257 -5.52 14.03 -12.54
CA PRO A 257 -6.10 12.70 -12.62
C PRO A 257 -6.02 11.95 -11.29
N GLU A 258 -7.16 11.45 -10.78
CA GLU A 258 -7.23 10.70 -9.54
C GLU A 258 -6.85 9.25 -9.80
N LEU A 259 -5.72 8.81 -9.25
CA LEU A 259 -5.29 7.41 -9.36
C LEU A 259 -6.03 6.55 -8.34
N HIS A 260 -6.73 5.54 -8.86
CA HIS A 260 -7.29 4.42 -8.14
C HIS A 260 -6.51 3.16 -8.48
N LEU A 261 -5.80 2.62 -7.48
CA LEU A 261 -5.11 1.35 -7.58
C LEU A 261 -5.87 0.29 -6.76
N VAL A 262 -6.42 -0.71 -7.44
CA VAL A 262 -7.22 -1.77 -6.81
C VAL A 262 -6.52 -3.11 -6.99
N VAL A 263 -6.19 -3.76 -5.87
CA VAL A 263 -5.47 -5.03 -5.85
C VAL A 263 -6.35 -6.09 -5.21
N THR A 264 -6.48 -7.25 -5.84
CA THR A 264 -7.25 -8.37 -5.29
C THR A 264 -6.38 -9.58 -5.01
N TYR A 265 -6.74 -10.37 -4.01
CA TYR A 265 -6.01 -11.57 -3.61
C TYR A 265 -6.96 -12.75 -3.38
N ASP A 266 -6.53 -13.92 -3.86
CA ASP A 266 -7.15 -15.20 -3.55
C ASP A 266 -6.62 -15.71 -2.21
N VAL A 267 -7.25 -15.26 -1.11
CA VAL A 267 -6.97 -15.75 0.24
C VAL A 267 -7.83 -17.00 0.49
N PRO A 268 -7.24 -18.17 0.77
CA PRO A 268 -8.01 -19.36 1.08
C PRO A 268 -8.88 -19.15 2.33
N ALA A 269 -10.14 -19.59 2.26
CA ALA A 269 -11.11 -19.39 3.32
C ALA A 269 -10.60 -19.89 4.68
N GLY A 270 -10.70 -19.05 5.71
CA GLY A 270 -10.31 -19.38 7.08
C GLY A 270 -8.80 -19.33 7.37
N ARG A 271 -7.96 -19.00 6.37
CA ARG A 271 -6.53 -18.85 6.62
C ARG A 271 -6.17 -17.44 7.10
N PRO A 272 -5.28 -17.32 8.09
CA PRO A 272 -4.84 -16.02 8.56
C PRO A 272 -3.93 -15.37 7.52
N PHE A 273 -4.13 -14.09 7.32
CA PHE A 273 -3.31 -13.27 6.44
C PHE A 273 -3.05 -11.92 7.09
N ALA A 274 -1.96 -11.28 6.69
CA ALA A 274 -1.68 -9.93 7.13
C ALA A 274 -0.77 -9.21 6.12
N VAL A 275 -0.87 -7.89 6.13
CA VAL A 275 0.02 -7.01 5.38
C VAL A 275 1.42 -7.01 6.04
N ASP A 276 2.41 -6.72 5.22
CA ASP A 276 3.77 -6.41 5.67
C ASP A 276 3.81 -5.01 6.31
N SER A 277 4.50 -4.89 7.45
CA SER A 277 4.61 -3.64 8.21
C SER A 277 5.96 -3.51 8.92
N PHE A 278 6.20 -2.36 9.53
CA PHE A 278 7.23 -2.26 10.57
C PHE A 278 6.91 -3.21 11.74
N PRO A 279 7.92 -3.72 12.47
CA PRO A 279 7.72 -4.61 13.61
C PRO A 279 6.77 -4.04 14.67
N ASP A 280 6.93 -2.75 15.00
CA ASP A 280 6.18 -2.05 16.05
C ASP A 280 4.71 -1.79 15.68
N GLU A 281 4.37 -1.92 14.40
CA GLU A 281 3.00 -1.76 13.90
C GLU A 281 2.20 -3.06 13.97
N HIS A 282 2.85 -4.16 14.34
CA HIS A 282 2.23 -5.46 14.59
C HIS A 282 1.31 -5.94 13.47
N ARG A 283 1.66 -5.59 12.21
CA ARG A 283 0.91 -5.95 11.01
C ARG A 283 -0.55 -5.51 11.05
N ASP A 284 -0.80 -4.37 11.68
CA ASP A 284 -2.15 -3.80 11.75
C ASP A 284 -2.66 -3.40 10.36
N PRO A 285 -3.88 -3.80 9.98
CA PRO A 285 -4.43 -3.51 8.65
C PRO A 285 -4.56 -2.01 8.35
N MET A 286 -4.62 -1.16 9.38
CA MET A 286 -4.68 0.30 9.23
C MET A 286 -3.38 0.88 8.63
N THR A 287 -2.27 0.15 8.75
CA THR A 287 -0.97 0.55 8.18
C THR A 287 -0.87 0.37 6.67
N ASP A 288 -1.91 -0.19 6.05
CA ASP A 288 -1.91 -0.39 4.60
C ASP A 288 -1.73 0.94 3.86
N HIS A 289 -0.93 0.88 2.80
CA HIS A 289 -0.46 2.06 2.08
C HIS A 289 -0.04 1.67 0.66
N ALA A 290 0.06 2.67 -0.20
CA ALA A 290 0.66 2.50 -1.52
C ALA A 290 1.38 3.77 -1.93
N MET A 291 2.31 3.59 -2.86
CA MET A 291 3.09 4.66 -3.45
C MET A 291 3.00 4.59 -4.96
N PHE A 292 3.16 5.78 -5.56
CA PHE A 292 3.15 5.98 -6.99
C PHE A 292 4.29 6.90 -7.37
N VAL A 293 5.04 6.54 -8.42
CA VAL A 293 5.98 7.44 -9.08
C VAL A 293 5.58 7.56 -10.54
N ASN A 294 5.08 8.74 -10.92
CA ASN A 294 4.66 9.01 -12.29
C ASN A 294 5.88 9.01 -13.21
N ALA A 295 6.01 8.07 -14.14
CA ALA A 295 7.03 8.15 -15.18
C ALA A 295 6.44 8.10 -16.58
N PHE A 296 5.14 8.37 -16.72
CA PHE A 296 4.45 8.51 -18.00
C PHE A 296 5.27 9.36 -18.98
N PRO A 297 5.43 8.88 -20.23
CA PRO A 297 5.82 9.76 -21.31
C PRO A 297 4.87 10.96 -21.39
N VAL A 298 5.40 12.17 -21.63
CA VAL A 298 4.60 13.41 -21.68
C VAL A 298 3.42 13.29 -22.65
N ALA A 299 3.63 12.63 -23.80
CA ALA A 299 2.58 12.41 -24.79
C ALA A 299 1.47 11.49 -24.28
N LEU A 300 1.79 10.45 -23.51
CA LEU A 300 0.81 9.55 -22.93
C LEU A 300 0.00 10.26 -21.83
N MET A 301 0.67 11.02 -20.95
CA MET A 301 -0.03 11.81 -19.93
C MET A 301 -0.99 12.83 -20.55
N ALA A 302 -0.61 13.48 -21.66
CA ALA A 302 -1.50 14.37 -22.38
C ALA A 302 -2.74 13.65 -22.95
N GLN A 303 -2.59 12.41 -23.43
CA GLN A 303 -3.71 11.59 -23.89
C GLN A 303 -4.66 11.20 -22.76
N VAL A 304 -4.11 10.79 -21.62
CA VAL A 304 -4.89 10.52 -20.40
C VAL A 304 -5.69 11.77 -20.02
N THR A 305 -5.03 12.91 -19.85
CA THR A 305 -5.71 14.17 -19.48
C THR A 305 -6.77 14.58 -20.48
N ALA A 306 -6.53 14.42 -21.79
CA ALA A 306 -7.53 14.69 -22.81
C ALA A 306 -8.74 13.75 -22.69
N CYS A 307 -8.52 12.44 -22.53
CA CYS A 307 -9.59 11.47 -22.36
C CYS A 307 -10.52 11.82 -21.18
N LEU A 308 -9.93 12.11 -20.02
CA LEU A 308 -10.66 12.47 -18.81
C LEU A 308 -11.51 13.73 -19.03
N ASN A 309 -10.87 14.79 -19.55
CA ASN A 309 -11.49 16.08 -19.77
C ASN A 309 -12.49 16.12 -20.93
N GLU A 310 -12.52 15.09 -21.78
CA GLU A 310 -13.50 14.87 -22.84
C GLU A 310 -14.67 13.98 -22.37
N GLY A 311 -14.64 13.47 -21.14
CA GLY A 311 -15.69 12.62 -20.61
C GLY A 311 -15.69 11.20 -21.21
N ARG A 312 -14.56 10.72 -21.73
CA ARG A 312 -14.45 9.41 -22.38
C ARG A 312 -13.93 8.35 -21.43
N ALA A 313 -14.26 7.10 -21.69
CA ALA A 313 -13.58 5.94 -21.13
C ALA A 313 -12.52 5.46 -22.13
N CYS A 314 -11.25 5.47 -21.74
CA CYS A 314 -10.13 5.06 -22.57
C CYS A 314 -9.25 4.02 -21.86
N GLY A 315 -8.33 3.42 -22.63
CA GLY A 315 -7.46 2.35 -22.16
C GLY A 315 -8.03 0.96 -22.37
#